data_AF-A0A4Q3BDT7-F1
#
_entry.id   AF-A0A4Q3BDT7-F1
#
_cell.length_a   1.000
_cell.length_b   1.000
_cell.length_c   1.000
_cell.angle_alpha   90.00
_cell.angle_beta   90.00
_cell.angle_gamma   90.00
#
_symmetry.space_group_name_H-M   'P 1'
#
loop_
_entity.id
_entity.type
_entity.pdbx_description
1 polymer ?
#
loop_
_entity_poly.entity_id
_entity_poly.type
_entity_poly.pdbx_seq_one_letter_code
_entity_poly.pdbx_strand_id
1 'polypeptide(L)'
;MALLNITSPHTHGPLNTSQIMRLVIYATLPGALTLSYFFGAGVFFNLLIASISCLMFEAGVLKLRNRSIGFYLRDCSALVTAFLLALSLPPYCPWWLVVTGSFCAIVLAKQLYGGMGLNPFNPAMVAYVILLVSFPIPMTQWTIPVNVNGAHVLTLSDMLHKIFVGQQIDGYASATVLDVMKQNSSLALEEIYQKEPLLKNGYFASAGWEWVNIAFLIGGLFLLYKKIFTWHAPVSMLLALTLMATMFY
;
A
#
# COMPACT_ATOMS: atom_id res chain seq x y z
N MET A 1 -11.70 -48.41 -26.64
CA MET A 1 -11.93 -47.04 -27.14
C MET A 1 -12.11 -46.15 -25.92
N ALA A 2 -11.09 -45.40 -25.53
CA ALA A 2 -11.20 -44.53 -24.35
C ALA A 2 -12.17 -43.39 -24.69
N LEU A 3 -13.34 -43.39 -24.05
CA LEU A 3 -14.28 -42.27 -24.16
C LEU A 3 -13.58 -41.02 -23.62
N LEU A 4 -13.41 -40.03 -24.49
CA LEU A 4 -13.00 -38.68 -24.11
C LEU A 4 -14.07 -38.13 -23.16
N ASN A 5 -13.80 -38.19 -21.85
CA ASN A 5 -14.58 -37.45 -20.86
C ASN A 5 -14.24 -35.97 -21.01
N ILE A 6 -15.00 -35.29 -21.86
CA ILE A 6 -14.98 -33.83 -21.95
C ILE A 6 -15.78 -33.35 -20.73
N THR A 7 -15.13 -33.21 -19.58
CA THR A 7 -15.72 -32.50 -18.45
C THR A 7 -15.86 -31.05 -18.86
N SER A 8 -17.11 -30.59 -19.00
CA SER A 8 -17.46 -29.23 -19.36
C SER A 8 -16.81 -28.23 -18.40
N PRO A 9 -16.06 -27.21 -18.88
CA PRO A 9 -15.65 -26.11 -18.03
C PRO A 9 -16.88 -25.25 -17.74
N HIS A 10 -17.59 -25.52 -16.65
CA HIS A 10 -18.82 -24.81 -16.27
C HIS A 10 -18.58 -23.43 -15.63
N THR A 11 -17.35 -22.93 -15.56
CA THR A 11 -17.04 -21.64 -14.94
C THR A 11 -16.54 -20.63 -15.96
N HIS A 12 -17.43 -20.19 -16.85
CA HIS A 12 -17.29 -18.88 -17.49
C HIS A 12 -17.87 -17.83 -16.53
N GLY A 13 -17.05 -17.37 -15.59
CA GLY A 13 -17.34 -16.10 -14.93
C GLY A 13 -17.18 -14.97 -15.95
N PRO A 14 -18.08 -13.96 -16.01
CA PRO A 14 -18.00 -12.89 -16.99
C PRO A 14 -16.76 -11.99 -16.81
N LEU A 15 -16.02 -12.14 -15.70
CA LEU A 15 -14.87 -11.33 -15.34
C LEU A 15 -13.61 -12.17 -15.31
N ASN A 16 -12.65 -11.82 -16.17
CA ASN A 16 -11.31 -12.39 -16.12
C ASN A 16 -10.57 -11.89 -14.89
N THR A 17 -9.69 -12.72 -14.33
CA THR A 17 -8.79 -12.38 -13.21
C THR A 17 -8.02 -11.08 -13.49
N SER A 18 -7.48 -10.93 -14.70
CA SER A 18 -6.79 -9.71 -15.15
C SER A 18 -7.68 -8.47 -15.17
N GLN A 19 -8.99 -8.59 -15.42
CA GLN A 19 -9.93 -7.47 -15.35
C GLN A 19 -10.17 -7.06 -13.90
N ILE A 20 -10.34 -8.02 -12.99
CA ILE A 20 -10.53 -7.76 -11.56
C ILE A 20 -9.28 -7.08 -10.98
N MET A 21 -8.08 -7.60 -11.28
CA MET A 21 -6.82 -7.01 -10.79
C MET A 21 -6.63 -5.57 -11.31
N ARG A 22 -6.96 -5.29 -12.58
CA ARG A 22 -6.94 -3.93 -13.12
C ARG A 22 -7.96 -3.01 -12.46
N LEU A 23 -9.17 -3.50 -12.15
CA LEU A 23 -10.16 -2.72 -11.41
C LEU A 23 -9.67 -2.34 -10.02
N VAL A 24 -8.95 -3.24 -9.33
CA VAL A 24 -8.31 -2.92 -8.04
C VAL A 24 -7.27 -1.81 -8.21
N ILE A 25 -6.40 -1.90 -9.23
CA ILE A 25 -5.42 -0.83 -9.52
C ILE A 25 -6.14 0.50 -9.76
N TYR A 26 -7.16 0.52 -10.62
CA TYR A 26 -7.93 1.74 -10.92
C TYR A 26 -8.61 2.32 -9.67
N ALA A 27 -9.15 1.47 -8.80
CA ALA A 27 -9.74 1.90 -7.54
C ALA A 27 -8.71 2.52 -6.57
N THR A 28 -7.45 2.08 -6.63
CA THR A 28 -6.36 2.65 -5.80
C THR A 28 -5.78 3.95 -6.34
N LEU A 29 -5.96 4.26 -7.63
CA LEU A 29 -5.43 5.48 -8.26
C LEU A 29 -5.85 6.80 -7.58
N PRO A 30 -7.13 7.05 -7.22
CA PRO A 30 -7.49 8.29 -6.52
C PRO A 30 -6.75 8.45 -5.18
N GLY A 31 -6.60 7.36 -4.42
CA GLY A 31 -5.81 7.34 -3.19
C GLY A 31 -4.32 7.58 -3.44
N ALA A 32 -3.75 6.95 -4.47
CA ALA A 32 -2.35 7.16 -4.85
C ALA A 32 -2.07 8.60 -5.28
N LEU A 33 -2.99 9.23 -6.03
CA LEU A 33 -2.87 10.62 -6.49
C LEU A 33 -2.94 11.60 -5.33
N THR A 34 -3.91 11.43 -4.42
CA THR A 34 -4.02 12.28 -3.22
C THR A 34 -2.82 12.10 -2.29
N LEU A 35 -2.34 10.87 -2.10
CA LEU A 35 -1.11 10.61 -1.33
C LEU A 35 0.11 11.29 -1.97
N SER A 36 0.25 11.23 -3.29
CA SER A 36 1.34 11.90 -4.01
C SER A 36 1.23 13.43 -3.95
N TYR A 37 0.02 13.98 -3.93
CA TYR A 37 -0.22 15.41 -3.82
C TYR A 37 0.18 15.95 -2.44
N PHE A 38 -0.23 15.28 -1.36
CA PHE A 38 0.05 15.75 0.00
C PHE A 38 1.44 15.41 0.52
N PHE A 39 2.02 14.29 0.10
CA PHE A 39 3.30 13.79 0.63
C PHE A 39 4.45 13.86 -0.39
N GLY A 40 4.17 14.39 -1.59
CA GLY A 40 5.14 14.60 -2.65
C GLY A 40 5.33 13.42 -3.60
N ALA A 41 6.19 13.61 -4.60
CA ALA A 41 6.38 12.66 -5.70
C ALA A 41 7.00 11.31 -5.28
N GLY A 42 7.46 11.15 -4.03
CA GLY A 42 8.05 9.92 -3.49
C GLY A 42 7.21 8.67 -3.73
N VAL A 43 5.90 8.79 -3.52
CA VAL A 43 4.93 7.72 -3.73
C VAL A 43 4.99 7.17 -5.16
N PHE A 44 5.13 8.05 -6.17
CA PHE A 44 5.20 7.65 -7.56
C PHE A 44 6.47 6.84 -7.86
N PHE A 45 7.60 7.22 -7.26
CA PHE A 45 8.85 6.47 -7.42
C PHE A 45 8.80 5.13 -6.72
N ASN A 46 8.20 5.05 -5.52
CA ASN A 46 7.94 3.77 -4.86
C ASN A 46 7.08 2.86 -5.75
N LEU A 47 6.00 3.39 -6.34
CA LEU A 47 5.14 2.65 -7.26
C LEU A 47 5.90 2.15 -8.49
N LEU A 48 6.74 2.98 -9.08
CA LEU A 48 7.54 2.64 -10.25
C LEU A 48 8.55 1.53 -9.91
N ILE A 49 9.35 1.72 -8.86
CA ILE A 49 10.37 0.76 -8.43
C ILE A 49 9.71 -0.56 -8.04
N ALA A 50 8.67 -0.55 -7.21
CA ALA A 50 7.96 -1.75 -6.80
C ALA A 50 7.36 -2.49 -8.00
N SER A 51 6.78 -1.77 -8.96
CA SER A 51 6.17 -2.38 -10.15
C SER A 51 7.23 -3.08 -11.01
N ILE A 52 8.35 -2.40 -11.29
CA ILE A 52 9.45 -2.98 -12.07
C ILE A 52 10.04 -4.19 -11.33
N SER A 53 10.34 -4.05 -10.03
CA SER A 53 10.93 -5.13 -9.23
C SER A 53 10.00 -6.33 -9.10
N CYS A 54 8.71 -6.14 -8.80
CA CYS A 54 7.77 -7.25 -8.68
C CYS A 54 7.59 -7.99 -10.01
N LEU A 55 7.50 -7.28 -11.14
CA LEU A 55 7.41 -7.90 -12.46
C LEU A 55 8.70 -8.65 -12.81
N MET A 56 9.86 -8.08 -12.49
CA MET A 56 11.16 -8.75 -12.69
C MET A 56 11.29 -10.02 -11.86
N PHE A 57 10.95 -9.98 -10.57
CA PHE A 57 11.03 -11.15 -9.71
C PHE A 57 10.04 -12.23 -10.11
N GLU A 58 8.81 -11.87 -10.51
CA GLU A 58 7.83 -12.83 -10.98
C GLU A 58 8.30 -13.48 -12.30
N ALA A 59 8.74 -12.68 -13.27
CA ALA A 59 9.29 -13.18 -14.51
C ALA A 59 10.52 -14.08 -14.29
N GLY A 60 11.41 -13.70 -13.36
CA GLY A 60 12.59 -14.47 -12.98
C GLY A 60 12.24 -15.84 -12.41
N VAL A 61 11.34 -15.90 -11.42
CA VAL A 61 10.91 -17.17 -10.82
C VAL A 61 10.15 -18.04 -11.82
N LEU A 62 9.30 -17.46 -12.67
CA LEU A 62 8.60 -18.21 -13.71
C LEU A 62 9.56 -18.79 -14.74
N LYS A 63 10.59 -18.03 -15.13
CA LYS A 63 11.65 -18.51 -16.02
C LYS A 63 12.42 -19.69 -15.40
N LEU A 64 12.79 -19.58 -14.12
CA LEU A 64 13.45 -20.66 -13.38
C LEU A 64 12.57 -21.91 -13.25
N ARG A 65 11.25 -21.74 -13.19
CA ARG A 65 10.26 -22.83 -13.14
C ARG A 65 9.85 -23.35 -14.52
N ASN A 66 10.47 -22.89 -15.61
CA ASN A 66 10.11 -23.22 -17.00
C ASN A 66 8.60 -23.02 -17.30
N ARG A 67 8.00 -21.95 -16.76
CA ARG A 67 6.59 -21.60 -16.99
C ARG A 67 6.47 -20.44 -18.00
N SER A 68 5.30 -20.35 -18.64
CA SER A 68 5.00 -19.32 -19.65
C SER A 68 4.93 -17.92 -19.04
N ILE A 69 6.00 -17.13 -19.17
CA ILE A 69 6.13 -15.79 -18.57
C ILE A 69 4.99 -14.85 -19.01
N GLY A 70 4.66 -14.82 -20.30
CA GLY A 70 3.68 -13.89 -20.86
C GLY A 70 2.24 -14.13 -20.39
N PHE A 71 1.88 -15.37 -20.04
CA PHE A 71 0.54 -15.69 -19.55
C PHE A 71 0.33 -15.16 -18.13
N TYR A 72 1.24 -15.49 -17.21
CA TYR A 72 1.12 -15.09 -15.80
C TYR A 72 1.32 -13.58 -15.56
N LEU A 73 2.17 -12.91 -16.33
CA LEU A 73 2.34 -11.45 -16.22
C LEU A 73 1.08 -10.68 -16.66
N ARG A 74 0.29 -11.23 -17.57
CA ARG A 74 -0.96 -10.61 -18.04
C ARG A 74 -2.08 -10.61 -17.00
N ASP A 75 -1.94 -11.37 -15.93
CA ASP A 75 -2.92 -11.38 -14.84
C ASP A 75 -2.83 -10.12 -13.95
N CYS A 76 -1.80 -9.27 -14.13
CA CYS A 76 -1.58 -8.02 -13.40
C CYS A 76 -1.44 -8.18 -11.86
N SER A 77 -1.32 -9.39 -11.36
CA SER A 77 -1.32 -9.66 -9.92
C SER A 77 -0.03 -9.24 -9.20
N ALA A 78 1.14 -9.39 -9.85
CA ALA A 78 2.36 -8.77 -9.34
C ALA A 78 2.24 -7.24 -9.28
N LEU A 79 1.52 -6.64 -10.24
CA LEU A 79 1.35 -5.19 -10.29
C LEU A 79 0.43 -4.71 -9.16
N VAL A 80 -0.66 -5.42 -8.87
CA VAL A 80 -1.49 -5.16 -7.67
C VAL A 80 -0.66 -5.28 -6.39
N THR A 81 0.17 -6.34 -6.29
CA THR A 81 1.05 -6.55 -5.13
C THR A 81 2.04 -5.39 -4.96
N ALA A 82 2.64 -4.94 -6.06
CA ALA A 82 3.53 -3.79 -6.10
C ALA A 82 2.83 -2.50 -5.66
N PHE A 83 1.60 -2.26 -6.14
CA PHE A 83 0.82 -1.08 -5.78
C PHE A 83 0.48 -1.06 -4.30
N LEU A 84 -0.05 -2.16 -3.77
CA LEU A 84 -0.40 -2.25 -2.35
C LEU A 84 0.83 -2.12 -1.46
N LEU A 85 1.97 -2.73 -1.84
CA LEU A 85 3.22 -2.57 -1.11
C LEU A 85 3.70 -1.12 -1.16
N ALA A 86 3.87 -0.53 -2.35
CA ALA A 86 4.38 0.82 -2.52
C ALA A 86 3.55 1.89 -1.78
N LEU A 87 2.22 1.75 -1.78
CA LEU A 87 1.31 2.67 -1.09
C LEU A 87 1.37 2.51 0.45
N SER A 88 1.83 1.36 0.95
CA SER A 88 2.04 1.13 2.38
C SER A 88 3.40 1.62 2.89
N LEU A 89 4.32 1.96 1.99
CA LEU A 89 5.67 2.41 2.33
C LEU A 89 5.74 3.93 2.49
N PRO A 90 6.65 4.43 3.36
CA PRO A 90 6.93 5.86 3.42
C PRO A 90 7.37 6.43 2.06
N PRO A 91 6.92 7.63 1.66
CA PRO A 91 7.13 8.18 0.32
C PRO A 91 8.61 8.27 -0.11
N TYR A 92 9.52 8.58 0.81
CA TYR A 92 10.95 8.76 0.51
C TYR A 92 11.81 7.67 1.14
N CYS A 93 11.28 6.45 1.24
CA CYS A 93 12.08 5.30 1.64
C CYS A 93 13.17 5.01 0.59
N PRO A 94 14.30 4.41 0.98
CA PRO A 94 15.39 4.16 0.05
C PRO A 94 15.01 3.06 -0.97
N TRP A 95 15.51 3.16 -2.20
CA TRP A 95 15.11 2.26 -3.28
C TRP A 95 15.33 0.77 -2.96
N TRP A 96 16.43 0.44 -2.26
CA TRP A 96 16.78 -0.93 -1.89
C TRP A 96 15.73 -1.56 -0.96
N LEU A 97 15.04 -0.75 -0.15
CA LEU A 97 13.98 -1.20 0.74
C LEU A 97 12.75 -1.64 -0.06
N VAL A 98 12.39 -0.88 -1.10
CA VAL A 98 11.29 -1.24 -2.01
C VAL A 98 11.61 -2.52 -2.78
N VAL A 99 12.85 -2.68 -3.24
CA VAL A 99 13.32 -3.87 -3.96
C VAL A 99 13.30 -5.11 -3.05
N THR A 100 13.84 -4.99 -1.83
CA THR A 100 13.85 -6.10 -0.85
C THR A 100 12.44 -6.51 -0.43
N GLY A 101 11.53 -5.55 -0.22
CA GLY A 101 10.11 -5.81 0.00
C GLY A 101 9.45 -6.53 -1.17
N SER A 102 9.71 -6.06 -2.40
CA SER A 102 9.20 -6.68 -3.63
C SER A 102 9.68 -8.13 -3.79
N PHE A 103 10.94 -8.40 -3.45
CA PHE A 103 11.48 -9.76 -3.43
C PHE A 103 10.74 -10.64 -2.42
N CYS A 104 10.55 -10.15 -1.19
CA CYS A 104 9.82 -10.89 -0.16
C CYS A 104 8.36 -11.15 -0.58
N ALA A 105 7.69 -10.16 -1.16
CA ALA A 105 6.30 -10.28 -1.60
C ALA A 105 6.14 -11.33 -2.70
N ILE A 106 6.96 -11.26 -3.74
CA ILE A 106 6.79 -12.10 -4.92
C ILE A 106 7.44 -13.47 -4.72
N VAL A 107 8.70 -13.52 -4.29
CA VAL A 107 9.43 -14.78 -4.20
C VAL A 107 8.94 -15.57 -3.00
N LEU A 108 8.98 -14.98 -1.80
CA LEU A 108 8.68 -15.70 -0.56
C LEU A 108 7.17 -15.89 -0.34
N ALA A 109 6.39 -14.82 -0.45
CA ALA A 109 4.97 -14.88 -0.06
C ALA A 109 4.04 -15.39 -1.16
N LYS A 110 4.41 -15.24 -2.45
CA LYS A 110 3.57 -15.66 -3.57
C LYS A 110 4.08 -16.90 -4.28
N GLN A 111 5.33 -16.90 -4.74
CA GLN A 111 5.83 -17.94 -5.66
C GLN A 111 6.28 -19.23 -4.94
N LEU A 112 6.78 -19.16 -3.70
CA LEU A 112 7.10 -20.36 -2.91
C LEU A 112 5.86 -21.26 -2.70
N TYR A 113 4.68 -20.67 -2.54
CA TYR A 113 3.42 -21.40 -2.39
C TYR A 113 2.80 -21.84 -3.72
N GLY A 114 3.50 -21.64 -4.84
CA GLY A 114 3.07 -22.13 -6.16
C GLY A 114 2.49 -21.04 -7.08
N GLY A 115 2.22 -19.84 -6.57
CA GLY A 115 1.79 -18.67 -7.35
C GLY A 115 0.37 -18.19 -7.04
N MET A 116 -0.29 -17.63 -8.04
CA MET A 116 -1.65 -17.07 -7.96
C MET A 116 -2.69 -18.10 -7.50
N GLY A 117 -3.47 -17.75 -6.47
CA GLY A 117 -4.56 -18.58 -5.94
C GLY A 117 -4.13 -19.61 -4.89
N LEU A 118 -2.82 -19.76 -4.65
CA LEU A 118 -2.27 -20.67 -3.64
C LEU A 118 -1.58 -19.91 -2.49
N ASN A 119 -1.60 -18.58 -2.51
CA ASN A 119 -1.02 -17.75 -1.48
C ASN A 119 -1.93 -17.74 -0.23
N PRO A 120 -1.47 -18.25 0.93
CA PRO A 120 -2.28 -18.31 2.15
C PRO A 120 -2.61 -16.91 2.71
N PHE A 121 -1.72 -15.95 2.46
CA PHE A 121 -1.85 -14.56 2.91
C PHE A 121 -1.73 -13.57 1.74
N ASN A 122 -2.09 -12.32 1.99
CA ASN A 122 -1.84 -11.24 1.04
C ASN A 122 -0.32 -11.01 0.90
N PRO A 123 0.29 -11.23 -0.29
CA PRO A 123 1.74 -11.16 -0.46
C PRO A 123 2.34 -9.79 -0.14
N ALA A 124 1.59 -8.70 -0.41
CA ALA A 124 2.04 -7.35 -0.11
C ALA A 124 2.14 -7.11 1.40
N MET A 125 1.16 -7.60 2.16
CA MET A 125 1.13 -7.44 3.63
C MET A 125 2.19 -8.30 4.31
N VAL A 126 2.50 -9.49 3.78
CA VAL A 126 3.62 -10.30 4.28
C VAL A 126 4.94 -9.55 4.12
N ALA A 127 5.19 -8.96 2.95
CA ALA A 127 6.38 -8.15 2.74
C ALA A 127 6.43 -6.91 3.65
N TYR A 128 5.29 -6.22 3.82
CA TYR A 128 5.19 -5.08 4.72
C TYR A 128 5.60 -5.43 6.15
N VAL A 129 5.09 -6.55 6.69
CA VAL A 129 5.46 -7.01 8.05
C VAL A 129 6.94 -7.37 8.15
N ILE A 130 7.50 -8.07 7.15
CA ILE A 130 8.94 -8.40 7.13
C ILE A 130 9.79 -7.13 7.16
N LEU A 131 9.42 -6.13 6.35
CA LEU A 131 10.13 -4.85 6.28
C LEU A 131 10.00 -4.06 7.58
N LEU A 132 8.82 -4.03 8.19
CA LEU A 132 8.56 -3.35 9.46
C LEU A 132 9.46 -3.92 10.58
N VAL A 133 9.53 -5.25 10.69
CA VAL A 133 10.33 -5.92 11.73
C VAL A 133 11.84 -5.80 11.45
N SER A 134 12.26 -5.94 10.19
CA SER A 134 13.68 -5.98 9.83
C SER A 134 14.31 -4.59 9.69
N PHE A 135 13.53 -3.60 9.25
CA PHE A 135 13.99 -2.25 8.91
C PHE A 135 13.07 -1.16 9.50
N PRO A 136 12.96 -1.08 10.84
CA PRO A 136 12.01 -0.16 11.49
C PRO A 136 12.32 1.32 11.23
N ILE A 137 13.60 1.72 11.22
CA ILE A 137 14.01 3.12 11.04
C ILE A 137 13.46 3.73 9.74
N PRO A 138 13.73 3.15 8.55
CA PRO A 138 13.18 3.70 7.31
C PRO A 138 11.66 3.50 7.17
N MET A 139 11.04 2.62 7.95
CA MET A 139 9.57 2.40 7.97
C MET A 139 8.82 3.46 8.78
N THR A 140 9.48 4.14 9.71
CA THR A 140 8.87 5.17 10.57
C THR A 140 9.11 6.60 10.08
N GLN A 141 9.87 6.80 9.00
CA GLN A 141 10.21 8.12 8.45
C GLN A 141 9.13 8.67 7.50
N TRP A 142 8.00 9.12 8.06
CA TRP A 142 6.90 9.74 7.31
C TRP A 142 7.06 11.25 7.17
N THR A 143 6.58 11.81 6.06
CA THR A 143 6.75 13.23 5.76
C THR A 143 5.60 14.09 6.26
N ILE A 144 5.92 15.37 6.47
CA ILE A 144 4.92 16.38 6.82
C ILE A 144 4.05 16.66 5.57
N PRO A 145 2.71 16.61 5.69
CA PRO A 145 1.82 17.01 4.60
C PRO A 145 2.03 18.48 4.21
N VAL A 146 2.01 18.80 2.92
CA VAL A 146 2.26 20.14 2.36
C VAL A 146 1.39 21.25 2.98
N ASN A 147 0.21 20.91 3.49
CA ASN A 147 -0.72 21.86 4.10
C ASN A 147 -0.34 22.32 5.52
N VAL A 148 0.78 21.85 6.07
CA VAL A 148 1.19 22.13 7.45
C VAL A 148 2.47 22.98 7.45
N ASN A 149 2.35 24.21 7.96
CA ASN A 149 3.44 25.13 8.31
C ASN A 149 4.55 25.33 7.26
N GLY A 150 4.20 25.74 6.04
CA GLY A 150 5.20 26.14 5.04
C GLY A 150 6.17 25.03 4.64
N ALA A 151 5.80 23.76 4.87
CA ALA A 151 6.58 22.61 4.48
C ALA A 151 6.76 22.62 2.95
N HIS A 152 8.00 22.87 2.51
CA HIS A 152 8.37 22.74 1.12
C HIS A 152 8.37 21.26 0.74
N VAL A 153 7.65 20.91 -0.32
CA VAL A 153 7.84 19.64 -1.01
C VAL A 153 9.33 19.55 -1.35
N LEU A 154 9.98 18.45 -1.00
CA LEU A 154 11.38 18.24 -1.36
C LEU A 154 11.55 18.49 -2.87
N THR A 155 12.56 19.29 -3.23
CA THR A 155 12.94 19.47 -4.62
C THR A 155 13.22 18.10 -5.24
N LEU A 156 12.95 17.95 -6.54
CA LEU A 156 13.18 16.67 -7.23
C LEU A 156 14.62 16.16 -7.04
N SER A 157 15.61 17.05 -7.00
CA SER A 157 17.01 16.72 -6.72
C SER A 157 17.19 16.09 -5.35
N ASP A 158 16.68 16.73 -4.30
CA ASP A 158 16.89 16.33 -2.90
C ASP A 158 16.17 15.01 -2.62
N MET A 159 14.98 14.87 -3.20
CA MET A 159 14.24 13.63 -3.23
C MET A 159 15.04 12.48 -3.85
N LEU A 160 15.60 12.69 -5.05
CA LEU A 160 16.38 11.65 -5.75
C LEU A 160 17.65 11.29 -4.97
N HIS A 161 18.38 12.28 -4.46
CA HIS A 161 19.55 12.04 -3.61
C HIS A 161 19.19 11.23 -2.37
N LYS A 162 18.08 11.54 -1.72
CA LYS A 162 17.63 10.76 -0.57
C LYS A 162 17.24 9.32 -0.93
N ILE A 163 16.47 9.13 -2.01
CA ILE A 163 16.03 7.79 -2.42
C ILE A 163 17.22 6.93 -2.83
N PHE A 164 18.16 7.46 -3.61
CA PHE A 164 19.27 6.71 -4.20
C PHE A 164 20.56 6.67 -3.37
N VAL A 165 20.92 7.80 -2.73
CA VAL A 165 22.16 7.96 -1.97
C VAL A 165 21.93 7.79 -0.47
N GLY A 166 20.70 7.98 0.02
CA GLY A 166 20.38 7.84 1.44
C GLY A 166 20.80 9.04 2.30
N GLN A 167 20.93 10.22 1.69
CA GLN A 167 21.30 11.43 2.42
C GLN A 167 20.22 11.78 3.46
N GLN A 168 20.65 11.98 4.70
CA GLN A 168 19.77 12.47 5.77
C GLN A 168 19.50 13.94 5.52
N ILE A 169 18.24 14.27 5.26
CA ILE A 169 17.75 15.65 5.20
C ILE A 169 17.16 15.93 6.58
N ASP A 170 17.56 17.02 7.22
CA ASP A 170 17.00 17.38 8.53
C ASP A 170 15.60 17.97 8.38
N GLY A 171 14.69 17.61 9.30
CA GLY A 171 13.37 18.23 9.41
C GLY A 171 12.30 17.81 8.40
N TYR A 172 12.53 16.80 7.55
CA TYR A 172 11.47 16.29 6.65
C TYR A 172 10.54 15.28 7.32
N ALA A 173 11.04 14.55 8.33
CA ALA A 173 10.31 13.49 9.00
C ALA A 173 9.52 14.07 10.17
N SER A 174 8.26 13.65 10.32
CA SER A 174 7.43 14.04 11.45
C SER A 174 6.70 12.84 12.03
N ALA A 175 6.33 12.97 13.30
CA ALA A 175 5.48 12.01 13.97
C ALA A 175 4.15 11.91 13.22
N THR A 176 3.70 10.68 12.98
CA THR A 176 2.35 10.46 12.45
C THR A 176 1.33 10.86 13.52
N VAL A 177 0.10 11.18 13.12
CA VAL A 177 -0.95 11.57 14.08
C VAL A 177 -1.18 10.53 15.16
N LEU A 178 -1.10 9.24 14.79
CA LEU A 178 -1.23 8.16 15.76
C LEU A 178 -0.06 8.14 16.76
N ASP A 179 1.15 8.45 16.31
CA ASP A 179 2.34 8.51 17.18
C ASP A 179 2.27 9.70 18.14
N VAL A 180 1.81 10.86 17.65
CA VAL A 180 1.52 12.04 18.49
C VAL A 180 0.50 11.71 19.58
N MET A 181 -0.60 11.04 19.22
CA MET A 181 -1.63 10.63 20.19
C MET A 181 -1.12 9.59 21.18
N LYS A 182 -0.29 8.64 20.74
CA LYS A 182 0.25 7.56 21.59
C LYS A 182 1.32 8.06 22.56
N GLN A 183 2.17 9.00 22.13
CA GLN A 183 3.23 9.57 22.97
C GLN A 183 2.70 10.64 23.94
N ASN A 184 1.48 11.13 23.72
CA ASN A 184 0.86 12.05 24.64
C ASN A 184 0.57 11.36 25.99
N SER A 185 1.16 11.91 27.05
CA SER A 185 1.03 11.40 28.41
C SER A 185 0.36 12.39 29.37
N SER A 186 0.07 13.63 28.94
CA SER A 186 -0.32 14.71 29.87
C SER A 186 -1.34 15.71 29.36
N LEU A 187 -1.50 15.89 28.04
CA LEU A 187 -2.44 16.87 27.50
C LEU A 187 -3.84 16.28 27.37
N ALA A 188 -4.86 17.07 27.70
CA ALA A 188 -6.24 16.75 27.36
C ALA A 188 -6.41 16.74 25.83
N LEU A 189 -7.25 15.85 25.29
CA LEU A 189 -7.42 15.69 23.84
C LEU A 189 -7.71 17.02 23.13
N GLU A 190 -8.60 17.84 23.70
CA GLU A 190 -8.95 19.16 23.18
C GLU A 190 -7.73 20.08 23.00
N GLU A 191 -6.76 19.99 23.91
CA GLU A 191 -5.55 20.79 23.88
C GLU A 191 -4.57 20.30 22.80
N ILE A 192 -4.52 18.99 22.53
CA ILE A 192 -3.73 18.41 21.43
C ILE A 192 -4.27 18.88 20.08
N TYR A 193 -5.59 18.85 19.90
CA TYR A 193 -6.24 19.32 18.67
C TYR A 193 -5.92 20.79 18.37
N GLN A 194 -5.69 21.61 19.41
CA GLN A 194 -5.35 23.02 19.24
C GLN A 194 -3.84 23.30 19.14
N LYS A 195 -2.99 22.48 19.77
CA LYS A 195 -1.53 22.67 19.80
C LYS A 195 -0.82 22.03 18.62
N GLU A 196 -1.26 20.85 18.20
CA GLU A 196 -0.55 20.08 17.18
C GLU A 196 -0.91 20.57 15.77
N PRO A 197 0.08 21.03 14.97
CA PRO A 197 -0.18 21.65 13.68
C PRO A 197 -0.76 20.68 12.65
N LEU A 198 -0.53 19.37 12.81
CA LEU A 198 -1.11 18.32 11.97
C LEU A 198 -2.63 18.19 12.17
N LEU A 199 -3.09 18.30 13.43
CA LEU A 199 -4.51 18.18 13.80
C LEU A 199 -5.25 19.50 13.58
N LYS A 200 -4.63 20.62 13.99
CA LYS A 200 -5.20 21.96 13.88
C LYS A 200 -5.54 22.36 12.45
N ASN A 201 -4.71 21.96 11.49
CA ASN A 201 -4.91 22.26 10.07
C ASN A 201 -5.77 21.22 9.33
N GLY A 202 -6.25 20.18 10.02
CA GLY A 202 -7.23 19.23 9.51
C GLY A 202 -8.66 19.75 9.64
N TYR A 203 -9.55 19.40 8.73
CA TYR A 203 -10.97 19.78 8.85
C TYR A 203 -11.71 18.89 9.85
N PHE A 204 -11.39 17.59 9.89
CA PHE A 204 -12.11 16.59 10.68
C PHE A 204 -11.21 15.71 11.55
N ALA A 205 -9.97 15.48 11.14
CA ALA A 205 -9.04 14.57 11.80
C ALA A 205 -7.59 15.05 11.69
N SER A 206 -7.04 15.13 10.48
CA SER A 206 -5.65 15.48 10.23
C SER A 206 -5.46 16.06 8.84
N ALA A 207 -4.62 17.09 8.76
CA ALA A 207 -4.19 17.67 7.49
C ALA A 207 -3.62 16.58 6.56
N GLY A 208 -4.07 16.57 5.30
CA GLY A 208 -3.66 15.61 4.26
C GLY A 208 -4.28 14.23 4.39
N TRP A 209 -4.14 13.56 5.54
CA TRP A 209 -4.58 12.18 5.76
C TRP A 209 -6.10 11.99 5.59
N GLU A 210 -6.92 12.99 5.91
CA GLU A 210 -8.36 12.98 5.67
C GLU A 210 -8.70 12.72 4.20
N TRP A 211 -8.11 13.51 3.31
CA TRP A 211 -8.37 13.43 1.87
C TRP A 211 -7.85 12.13 1.26
N VAL A 212 -6.70 11.66 1.75
CA VAL A 212 -6.15 10.35 1.37
C VAL A 212 -7.11 9.22 1.75
N ASN A 213 -7.61 9.23 2.99
CA ASN A 213 -8.54 8.22 3.48
C ASN A 213 -9.88 8.26 2.71
N ILE A 214 -10.41 9.46 2.43
CA ILE A 214 -11.62 9.63 1.63
C ILE A 214 -11.42 9.10 0.21
N ALA A 215 -10.28 9.39 -0.41
CA ALA A 215 -9.97 8.92 -1.76
C ALA A 215 -9.86 7.39 -1.85
N PHE A 216 -9.23 6.75 -0.86
CA PHE A 216 -9.22 5.29 -0.76
C PHE A 216 -10.59 4.70 -0.45
N LEU A 217 -11.40 5.38 0.37
CA LEU A 217 -12.76 4.98 0.68
C LEU A 217 -13.65 5.02 -0.57
N ILE A 218 -13.55 6.06 -1.41
CA ILE A 218 -14.25 6.13 -2.70
C ILE A 218 -13.85 4.94 -3.59
N GLY A 219 -12.56 4.62 -3.66
CA GLY A 219 -12.06 3.43 -4.36
C GLY A 219 -12.65 2.12 -3.81
N GLY A 220 -12.67 1.97 -2.49
CA GLY A 220 -13.25 0.81 -1.81
C GLY A 220 -14.76 0.66 -2.04
N LEU A 221 -15.51 1.76 -1.95
CA LEU A 221 -16.94 1.80 -2.26
C LEU A 221 -17.22 1.45 -3.71
N PHE A 222 -16.38 1.90 -4.65
CA PHE A 222 -16.49 1.53 -6.06
C PHE A 222 -16.32 0.02 -6.26
N LEU A 223 -15.34 -0.61 -5.60
CA LEU A 223 -15.14 -2.06 -5.66
C LEU A 223 -16.29 -2.85 -5.01
N LEU A 224 -16.86 -2.33 -3.92
CA LEU A 224 -18.03 -2.90 -3.25
C LEU A 224 -19.28 -2.79 -4.15
N TYR A 225 -19.49 -1.64 -4.79
CA TYR A 225 -20.57 -1.43 -5.77
C TYR A 225 -20.44 -2.40 -6.96
N LYS A 226 -19.21 -2.63 -7.44
CA LYS A 226 -18.91 -3.63 -8.47
C LYS A 226 -18.94 -5.08 -7.95
N LYS A 227 -19.27 -5.30 -6.67
CA LYS A 227 -19.38 -6.62 -6.02
C LYS A 227 -18.12 -7.48 -6.16
N ILE A 228 -16.95 -6.86 -6.15
CA ILE A 228 -15.66 -7.58 -6.22
C ILE A 228 -15.35 -8.27 -4.89
N PHE A 229 -15.74 -7.65 -3.77
CA PHE A 229 -15.70 -8.24 -2.44
C PHE A 229 -17.02 -7.97 -1.70
N THR A 230 -17.26 -8.72 -0.61
CA THR A 230 -18.49 -8.58 0.20
C THR A 230 -18.34 -7.59 1.34
N TRP A 231 -19.44 -6.96 1.75
CA TRP A 231 -19.44 -5.95 2.81
C TRP A 231 -19.14 -6.51 4.21
N HIS A 232 -19.26 -7.83 4.41
CA HIS A 232 -19.08 -8.46 5.72
C HIS A 232 -17.69 -8.18 6.31
N ALA A 233 -16.62 -8.33 5.53
CA ALA A 233 -15.26 -8.13 6.00
C ALA A 233 -14.98 -6.68 6.46
N PRO A 234 -15.21 -5.63 5.64
CA PRO A 234 -14.91 -4.26 6.06
C PRO A 234 -15.83 -3.79 7.21
N VAL A 235 -17.12 -4.12 7.18
CA VAL A 235 -18.06 -3.68 8.23
C VAL A 235 -17.77 -4.37 9.55
N SER A 236 -17.46 -5.67 9.54
CA SER A 236 -17.09 -6.40 10.77
C SER A 236 -15.80 -5.86 11.38
N MET A 237 -14.80 -5.54 10.55
CA MET A 237 -13.54 -4.95 11.01
C MET A 237 -13.79 -3.59 11.68
N LEU A 238 -14.57 -2.71 11.05
CA LEU A 238 -14.89 -1.39 11.59
C LEU A 238 -15.69 -1.48 12.89
N LEU A 239 -16.71 -2.37 12.94
CA LEU A 239 -17.52 -2.57 14.14
C LEU A 239 -16.68 -3.11 15.31
N ALA A 240 -15.83 -4.10 15.07
CA ALA A 240 -14.94 -4.63 16.10
C ALA A 240 -13.98 -3.55 16.62
N LEU A 241 -13.42 -2.73 15.71
CA LEU A 241 -12.54 -1.62 16.06
C LEU A 241 -13.26 -0.56 16.88
N THR A 242 -14.48 -0.15 16.52
CA THR A 242 -15.24 0.84 17.29
C THR A 242 -15.67 0.32 18.65
N LEU A 243 -16.05 -0.96 18.76
CA LEU A 243 -16.40 -1.58 20.03
C LEU A 243 -15.21 -1.60 20.97
N MET A 244 -14.04 -2.05 20.50
CA MET A 244 -12.82 -2.03 21.33
C MET A 244 -12.41 -0.60 21.71
N ALA A 245 -12.45 0.34 20.75
CA ALA A 245 -12.11 1.73 21.03
C ALA A 245 -13.02 2.35 22.11
N THR A 246 -14.33 2.12 22.04
CA THR A 246 -15.28 2.66 23.04
C THR A 246 -15.20 1.99 24.40
N MET A 247 -14.73 0.73 24.47
CA MET A 247 -14.57 0.01 25.72
C MET A 247 -13.29 0.40 26.48
N PHE A 248 -12.24 0.82 25.77
CA PHE A 248 -10.96 1.23 26.33
C PHE A 248 -10.76 2.76 26.37
N TYR A 249 -11.71 3.53 25.86
CA TYR A 249 -11.80 4.98 26.01
C TYR A 249 -12.43 5.34 27.35
#